data_AF-A0AAV3WH04-F1
#
_entry.id   AF-A0AAV3WH04-F1
#
_cell.length_a   1.000
_cell.length_b   1.000
_cell.length_c   1.000
_cell.angle_alpha   90.00
_cell.angle_beta   90.00
_cell.angle_gamma   90.00
#
_symmetry.space_group_name_H-M   'P 1'
#
loop_
_entity.id
_entity.type
_entity.pdbx_description
1 polymer ?
#
loop_
_entity_poly.entity_id
_entity_poly.type
_entity_poly.pdbx_seq_one_letter_code
_entity_poly.pdbx_strand_id
1 'polypeptide(L)'
;MKEAGGEKAREISPHLLQLPKDFTALEWEWIEKNIAGTTKMTIIISPLTFDYLYKHLRQFLDVEFDGGLEMMLAFWDPAILATLVGHKADKTLYVQGPVFNPQQIETLLKPIQSWWYWDRSGNLQGVFGLNVRVELLPSIETPLHFSSEQEEMMVEATFPDNLMYYLKLNNSFLVDKIDDDTLYQLVVKSIPEARTYNLSGTRDILNFICLKLIYKDKFESDDNLQYQLIHLKDKKFTMDQVMNNVMAKTE
;
A
#
# COMPACT_ATOMS: atom_id res chain seq x y z
N MET A 1 20.32 19.99 2.95
CA MET A 1 20.66 18.61 2.56
C MET A 1 19.47 18.06 1.80
N LYS A 2 19.61 17.89 0.48
CA LYS A 2 18.62 17.26 -0.39
C LYS A 2 19.18 15.90 -0.81
N GLU A 3 18.97 14.89 0.03
CA GLU A 3 19.14 13.46 -0.26
C GLU A 3 18.14 12.77 0.67
N ALA A 4 17.38 11.74 0.28
CA ALA A 4 17.56 10.78 -0.79
C ALA A 4 16.17 10.30 -1.26
N GLY A 5 15.94 10.32 -2.56
CA GLY A 5 14.72 9.78 -3.17
C GLY A 5 14.77 9.83 -4.69
N GLY A 6 15.18 10.97 -5.25
CA GLY A 6 15.08 11.22 -6.69
C GLY A 6 15.89 10.30 -7.61
N GLU A 7 17.16 9.98 -7.29
CA GLU A 7 17.99 9.12 -8.16
C GLU A 7 17.64 7.63 -8.03
N LYS A 8 17.48 7.11 -6.81
CA LYS A 8 17.05 5.72 -6.60
C LYS A 8 15.64 5.46 -7.10
N ALA A 9 14.70 6.41 -6.92
CA ALA A 9 13.33 6.27 -7.46
C ALA A 9 13.28 6.26 -8.99
N ARG A 10 14.25 6.90 -9.67
CA ARG A 10 14.39 6.84 -11.13
C ARG A 10 14.84 5.46 -11.63
N GLU A 11 15.64 4.73 -10.86
CA GLU A 11 16.07 3.35 -11.19
C GLU A 11 14.94 2.32 -11.05
N ILE A 12 13.93 2.59 -10.23
CA ILE A 12 12.72 1.77 -10.01
C ILE A 12 11.46 2.39 -10.68
N SER A 13 11.64 3.39 -11.55
CA SER A 13 10.54 4.04 -12.25
C SER A 13 9.77 3.05 -13.13
N PRO A 14 8.43 3.14 -13.18
CA PRO A 14 7.63 2.21 -13.96
C PRO A 14 7.97 2.35 -15.44
N HIS A 15 8.15 1.23 -16.11
CA HIS A 15 8.28 1.20 -17.56
C HIS A 15 6.89 1.14 -18.18
N LEU A 16 6.52 2.16 -18.95
CA LEU A 16 5.34 2.09 -19.81
C LEU A 16 5.73 1.34 -21.09
N LEU A 17 5.06 0.23 -21.37
CA LEU A 17 5.29 -0.61 -22.54
C LEU A 17 4.01 -0.68 -23.37
N GLN A 18 4.15 -0.57 -24.69
CA GLN A 18 3.05 -0.81 -25.61
C GLN A 18 3.01 -2.30 -25.95
N LEU A 19 1.90 -2.96 -25.62
CA LEU A 19 1.68 -4.34 -26.03
C LEU A 19 1.49 -4.42 -27.56
N PRO A 20 1.99 -5.50 -28.20
CA PRO A 20 1.83 -5.70 -29.64
C PRO A 20 0.36 -5.90 -30.01
N LYS A 21 0.00 -5.60 -31.26
CA LYS A 21 -1.40 -5.68 -31.73
C LYS A 21 -1.90 -7.11 -31.89
N ASP A 22 -0.97 -8.04 -32.08
CA ASP A 22 -1.17 -9.47 -32.27
C ASP A 22 -1.11 -10.27 -30.97
N PHE A 23 -1.43 -9.63 -29.84
CA PHE A 23 -1.51 -10.27 -28.53
C PHE A 23 -2.52 -11.42 -28.56
N THR A 24 -2.05 -12.63 -28.30
CA THR A 24 -2.82 -13.88 -28.36
C THR A 24 -3.26 -14.35 -26.98
N ALA A 25 -4.08 -15.42 -26.95
CA ALA A 25 -4.47 -16.07 -25.70
C ALA A 25 -3.27 -16.63 -24.92
N LEU A 26 -2.19 -17.03 -25.60
CA LEU A 26 -1.01 -17.62 -24.94
C LEU A 26 -0.25 -16.58 -24.09
N GLU A 27 -0.13 -15.33 -24.57
CA GLU A 27 0.48 -14.27 -23.76
C GLU A 27 -0.40 -13.88 -22.57
N TRP A 28 -1.73 -13.92 -22.74
CA TRP A 28 -2.66 -13.71 -21.62
C TRP A 28 -2.54 -14.79 -20.55
N GLU A 29 -2.54 -16.07 -20.94
CA GLU A 29 -2.32 -17.18 -20.01
C GLU A 29 -0.96 -17.07 -19.30
N TRP A 30 0.09 -16.62 -19.99
CA TRP A 30 1.37 -16.37 -19.38
C TRP A 30 1.33 -15.24 -18.34
N ILE A 31 0.66 -14.12 -18.66
CA ILE A 31 0.48 -13.01 -17.71
C ILE A 31 -0.29 -13.49 -16.48
N GLU A 32 -1.46 -14.12 -16.66
CA GLU A 32 -2.26 -14.62 -15.54
C GLU A 32 -1.46 -15.58 -14.65
N LYS A 33 -0.65 -16.47 -15.25
CA LYS A 33 0.16 -17.43 -14.49
C LYS A 33 1.32 -16.80 -13.72
N ASN A 34 1.96 -15.75 -14.25
CA ASN A 34 3.23 -15.24 -13.71
C ASN A 34 3.10 -13.89 -13.00
N ILE A 35 2.02 -13.15 -13.25
CA ILE A 35 1.81 -11.78 -12.78
C ILE A 35 0.62 -11.68 -11.82
N ALA A 36 -0.38 -12.54 -11.93
CA ALA A 36 -1.53 -12.50 -11.02
C ALA A 36 -1.08 -12.61 -9.56
N GLY A 37 -1.66 -11.74 -8.71
CA GLY A 37 -1.29 -11.64 -7.30
C GLY A 37 0.05 -10.95 -7.03
N THR A 38 0.67 -10.32 -8.02
CA THR A 38 1.89 -9.52 -7.85
C THR A 38 1.66 -8.05 -8.18
N THR A 39 2.47 -7.16 -7.60
CA THR A 39 2.45 -5.71 -7.90
C THR A 39 3.27 -5.35 -9.15
N LYS A 40 3.68 -6.34 -9.95
CA LYS A 40 4.67 -6.17 -11.02
C LYS A 40 4.11 -5.51 -12.29
N MET A 41 2.79 -5.52 -12.49
CA MET A 41 2.19 -5.04 -13.72
C MET A 41 0.77 -4.52 -13.49
N THR A 42 0.45 -3.44 -14.20
CA THR A 42 -0.91 -3.00 -14.46
C THR A 42 -1.10 -2.80 -15.95
N ILE A 43 -2.34 -2.82 -16.42
CA ILE A 43 -2.68 -2.77 -17.85
C ILE A 43 -3.59 -1.58 -18.09
N ILE A 44 -3.24 -0.71 -19.03
CA ILE A 44 -4.03 0.47 -19.38
C ILE A 44 -4.56 0.31 -20.80
N ILE A 45 -5.87 0.48 -20.96
CA ILE A 45 -6.53 0.63 -22.25
C ILE A 45 -6.89 2.11 -22.40
N SER A 46 -6.39 2.74 -23.46
CA SER A 46 -6.57 4.17 -23.72
C SER A 46 -6.71 4.44 -25.22
N PRO A 47 -7.53 5.42 -25.63
CA PRO A 47 -7.59 5.90 -27.00
C PRO A 47 -6.40 6.81 -27.38
N LEU A 48 -5.51 7.14 -26.42
CA LEU A 48 -4.32 7.95 -26.68
C LEU A 48 -3.22 7.15 -27.37
N THR A 49 -2.37 7.87 -28.12
CA THR A 49 -1.09 7.33 -28.56
C THR A 49 -0.16 7.15 -27.37
N PHE A 50 0.86 6.30 -27.52
CA PHE A 50 1.83 6.01 -26.47
C PHE A 50 2.44 7.29 -25.87
N ASP A 51 2.91 8.22 -26.71
CA ASP A 51 3.54 9.46 -26.25
C ASP A 51 2.59 10.36 -25.46
N TYR A 52 1.31 10.41 -25.85
CA TYR A 52 0.32 11.21 -25.15
C TYR A 52 -0.07 10.57 -23.81
N LEU A 53 -0.25 9.25 -23.77
CA LEU A 53 -0.50 8.53 -22.51
C LEU A 53 0.70 8.66 -21.56
N TYR A 54 1.92 8.52 -22.08
CA TYR A 54 3.14 8.68 -21.30
C TYR A 54 3.25 10.08 -20.68
N LYS A 55 3.01 11.13 -21.48
CA LYS A 55 3.00 12.51 -20.99
C LYS A 55 1.90 12.74 -19.95
N HIS A 56 0.70 12.21 -20.19
CA HIS A 56 -0.43 12.29 -19.26
C HIS A 56 -0.06 11.69 -17.89
N LEU A 57 0.41 10.44 -17.88
CA LEU A 57 0.78 9.74 -16.65
C LEU A 57 1.93 10.42 -15.89
N ARG A 58 2.89 11.02 -16.63
CA ARG A 58 4.00 11.76 -16.01
C ARG A 58 3.57 12.95 -15.17
N GLN A 59 2.43 13.59 -15.48
CA GLN A 59 1.92 14.73 -14.72
C GLN A 59 1.53 14.36 -13.28
N PHE A 60 1.34 13.07 -12.99
CA PHE A 60 0.93 12.54 -11.68
C PHE A 60 2.10 11.92 -10.89
N LEU A 61 3.32 11.94 -11.43
CA LEU A 61 4.47 11.31 -10.75
C LEU A 61 4.96 12.12 -9.56
N ASP A 62 4.94 13.44 -9.64
CA ASP A 62 5.50 14.30 -8.61
C ASP A 62 4.38 14.83 -7.72
N VAL A 63 4.50 14.59 -6.41
CA VAL A 63 3.58 15.09 -5.38
C VAL A 63 4.32 15.94 -4.37
N GLU A 64 3.65 16.99 -3.88
CA GLU A 64 4.16 17.87 -2.83
C GLU A 64 3.19 17.89 -1.64
N PHE A 65 3.74 17.85 -0.43
CA PHE A 65 2.99 17.91 0.84
C PHE A 65 3.09 19.28 1.50
N ASP A 66 2.17 19.55 2.42
CA ASP A 66 2.20 20.72 3.29
C ASP A 66 3.54 20.76 4.06
N GLY A 67 4.44 21.67 3.69
CA GLY A 67 5.80 21.75 4.23
C GLY A 67 6.92 21.62 3.19
N GLY A 68 6.58 21.41 1.92
CA GLY A 68 7.52 21.45 0.80
C GLY A 68 8.33 20.17 0.62
N LEU A 69 7.86 19.05 1.20
CA LEU A 69 8.41 17.73 0.91
C LEU A 69 7.87 17.26 -0.44
N GLU A 70 8.78 16.98 -1.37
CA GLU A 70 8.44 16.40 -2.67
C GLU A 70 8.70 14.88 -2.65
N MET A 71 7.73 14.10 -3.14
CA MET A 71 7.88 12.65 -3.31
C MET A 71 7.38 12.20 -4.68
N MET A 72 7.76 10.97 -5.06
CA MET A 72 7.24 10.31 -6.25
C MET A 72 6.00 9.47 -5.89
N LEU A 73 4.88 9.72 -6.55
CA LEU A 73 3.65 8.95 -6.38
C LEU A 73 3.69 7.66 -7.19
N ALA A 74 3.77 6.54 -6.48
CA ALA A 74 3.81 5.20 -7.07
C ALA A 74 2.44 4.70 -7.57
N PHE A 75 1.72 5.49 -8.38
CA PHE A 75 0.37 5.13 -8.87
C PHE A 75 0.34 3.86 -9.75
N TRP A 76 1.49 3.32 -10.14
CA TRP A 76 1.59 2.05 -10.86
C TRP A 76 1.49 0.83 -9.93
N ASP A 77 1.71 1.02 -8.62
CA ASP A 77 1.45 -0.01 -7.63
C ASP A 77 -0.07 -0.21 -7.52
N PRO A 78 -0.58 -1.45 -7.67
CA PRO A 78 -2.01 -1.74 -7.59
C PRO A 78 -2.70 -1.23 -6.33
N ALA A 79 -2.08 -1.40 -5.15
CA ALA A 79 -2.68 -0.98 -3.89
C ALA A 79 -2.74 0.55 -3.80
N ILE A 80 -1.70 1.23 -4.27
CA ILE A 80 -1.67 2.70 -4.34
C ILE A 80 -2.72 3.22 -5.31
N LEU A 81 -2.77 2.70 -6.54
CA LEU A 81 -3.77 3.08 -7.54
C LEU A 81 -5.19 2.95 -7.00
N ALA A 82 -5.50 1.79 -6.43
CA ALA A 82 -6.81 1.46 -5.91
C ALA A 82 -7.23 2.38 -4.76
N THR A 83 -6.30 2.68 -3.84
CA THR A 83 -6.53 3.62 -2.74
C THR A 83 -6.70 5.06 -3.24
N LEU A 84 -5.93 5.49 -4.25
CA LEU A 84 -6.07 6.82 -4.84
C LEU A 84 -7.47 7.04 -5.40
N VAL A 85 -7.97 6.10 -6.20
CA VAL A 85 -9.29 6.21 -6.87
C VAL A 85 -10.46 5.72 -6.01
N GLY A 86 -10.19 5.10 -4.87
CA GLY A 86 -11.22 4.55 -3.98
C GLY A 86 -11.97 3.35 -4.57
N HIS A 87 -11.25 2.40 -5.17
CA HIS A 87 -11.84 1.27 -5.89
C HIS A 87 -12.53 0.26 -4.95
N LYS A 88 -13.82 0.46 -4.69
CA LYS A 88 -14.61 -0.31 -3.72
C LYS A 88 -14.69 -1.82 -3.96
N ALA A 89 -14.42 -2.30 -5.17
CA ALA A 89 -14.44 -3.74 -5.44
C ALA A 89 -13.20 -4.45 -4.88
N ASP A 90 -12.10 -3.72 -4.65
CA ASP A 90 -10.91 -4.23 -3.99
C ASP A 90 -11.10 -4.23 -2.47
N LYS A 91 -11.31 -5.43 -1.92
CA LYS A 91 -11.51 -5.64 -0.48
C LYS A 91 -10.20 -5.84 0.28
N THR A 92 -9.07 -5.83 -0.40
CA THR A 92 -7.75 -6.08 0.19
C THR A 92 -7.08 -4.82 0.74
N LEU A 93 -7.60 -3.63 0.38
CA LEU A 93 -7.07 -2.34 0.83
C LEU A 93 -7.38 -2.10 2.30
N TYR A 94 -6.35 -1.70 3.05
CA TYR A 94 -6.50 -1.26 4.44
C TYR A 94 -7.23 0.09 4.54
N VAL A 95 -6.83 1.05 3.70
CA VAL A 95 -7.56 2.30 3.48
C VAL A 95 -8.29 2.22 2.15
N GLN A 96 -9.62 2.22 2.21
CA GLN A 96 -10.50 2.05 1.04
C GLN A 96 -10.52 3.27 0.11
N GLY A 97 -10.04 4.44 0.56
CA GLY A 97 -10.06 5.67 -0.23
C GLY A 97 -11.47 6.22 -0.50
N PRO A 98 -11.62 7.13 -1.49
CA PRO A 98 -10.56 7.66 -2.33
C PRO A 98 -9.65 8.64 -1.59
N VAL A 99 -8.36 8.60 -1.88
CA VAL A 99 -7.43 9.67 -1.47
C VAL A 99 -7.54 10.86 -2.41
N PHE A 100 -7.63 10.63 -3.71
CA PHE A 100 -7.84 11.72 -4.66
C PHE A 100 -9.25 12.30 -4.52
N ASN A 101 -9.34 13.62 -4.62
CA ASN A 101 -10.62 14.28 -4.73
C ASN A 101 -11.28 13.96 -6.10
N PRO A 102 -12.59 14.19 -6.28
CA PRO A 102 -13.28 13.85 -7.51
C PRO A 102 -12.65 14.46 -8.78
N GLN A 103 -12.13 15.69 -8.69
CA GLN A 103 -11.49 16.36 -9.83
C GLN A 103 -10.15 15.70 -10.19
N GLN A 104 -9.35 15.31 -9.20
CA GLN A 104 -8.09 14.57 -9.42
C GLN A 104 -8.35 13.21 -10.05
N ILE A 105 -9.36 12.46 -9.56
CA ILE A 105 -9.76 11.16 -10.14
C ILE A 105 -10.22 11.34 -11.58
N GLU A 106 -11.11 12.30 -11.84
CA GLU A 106 -11.61 12.58 -13.18
C GLU A 106 -10.44 12.91 -14.11
N THR A 107 -9.53 13.79 -13.68
CA THR A 107 -8.39 14.22 -14.49
C THR A 107 -7.46 13.04 -14.81
N LEU A 108 -7.16 12.18 -13.83
CA LEU A 108 -6.34 10.97 -14.03
C LEU A 108 -6.98 10.01 -15.04
N LEU A 109 -8.28 9.73 -14.88
CA LEU A 109 -8.96 8.66 -15.61
C LEU A 109 -9.62 9.13 -16.92
N LYS A 110 -9.67 10.44 -17.20
CA LYS A 110 -10.33 11.00 -18.38
C LYS A 110 -9.88 10.36 -19.71
N PRO A 111 -8.56 10.24 -19.99
CA PRO A 111 -8.11 9.59 -21.22
C PRO A 111 -7.94 8.08 -21.09
N ILE A 112 -8.43 7.46 -20.02
CA ILE A 112 -8.31 6.02 -19.78
C ILE A 112 -9.68 5.39 -20.01
N GLN A 113 -9.73 4.32 -20.80
CA GLN A 113 -10.93 3.48 -20.93
C GLN A 113 -11.05 2.58 -19.71
N SER A 114 -9.98 1.83 -19.45
CA SER A 114 -9.89 0.96 -18.29
C SER A 114 -8.45 0.77 -17.86
N TRP A 115 -8.25 0.63 -16.55
CA TRP A 115 -6.99 0.31 -15.91
C TRP A 115 -7.16 -0.95 -15.09
N TRP A 116 -6.49 -2.02 -15.49
CA TRP A 116 -6.60 -3.32 -14.86
C TRP A 116 -5.36 -3.60 -14.01
N TYR A 117 -5.57 -4.29 -12.90
CA TYR A 117 -4.53 -4.71 -11.99
C TYR A 117 -5.01 -5.95 -11.21
N TRP A 118 -4.09 -6.69 -10.60
CA TRP A 118 -4.46 -7.76 -9.68
C TRP A 118 -4.41 -7.25 -8.24
N ASP A 119 -5.47 -7.50 -7.48
CA ASP A 119 -5.47 -7.23 -6.04
C ASP A 119 -4.52 -8.19 -5.29
N ARG A 120 -4.34 -7.97 -3.98
CA ARG A 120 -3.43 -8.78 -3.15
C ARG A 120 -3.81 -10.26 -3.09
N SER A 121 -5.09 -10.57 -3.30
CA SER A 121 -5.61 -11.93 -3.33
C SER A 121 -5.56 -12.54 -4.74
N GLY A 122 -4.99 -11.83 -5.72
CA GLY A 122 -4.82 -12.28 -7.09
C GLY A 122 -6.07 -12.17 -7.96
N ASN A 123 -7.10 -11.46 -7.54
CA ASN A 123 -8.27 -11.23 -8.40
C ASN A 123 -8.02 -10.04 -9.33
N LEU A 124 -8.44 -10.19 -10.59
CA LEU A 124 -8.36 -9.11 -11.57
C LEU A 124 -9.40 -8.03 -11.25
N GLN A 125 -8.92 -6.80 -11.08
CA GLN A 125 -9.70 -5.60 -10.84
C GLN A 125 -9.65 -4.69 -12.07
N GLY A 126 -10.72 -3.90 -12.27
CA GLY A 126 -10.81 -2.94 -13.36
C GLY A 126 -11.34 -1.59 -12.88
N VAL A 127 -10.52 -0.55 -13.00
CA VAL A 127 -10.91 0.84 -12.81
C VAL A 127 -11.30 1.40 -14.16
N PHE A 128 -12.55 1.87 -14.30
CA PHE A 128 -13.07 2.38 -15.56
C PHE A 128 -13.03 3.91 -15.58
N GLY A 129 -12.42 4.46 -16.64
CA GLY A 129 -12.37 5.90 -16.86
C GLY A 129 -13.42 6.37 -17.86
N LEU A 130 -13.26 7.58 -18.37
CA LEU A 130 -14.24 8.21 -19.26
C LEU A 130 -14.02 7.85 -20.75
N ASN A 131 -12.89 7.22 -21.09
CA ASN A 131 -12.52 6.87 -22.47
C ASN A 131 -12.61 8.06 -23.46
N VAL A 132 -12.28 9.27 -23.00
CA VAL A 132 -12.37 10.47 -23.83
C VAL A 132 -11.05 10.66 -24.56
N ARG A 133 -11.09 10.67 -25.90
CA ARG A 133 -9.95 11.11 -26.70
C ARG A 133 -9.75 12.60 -26.47
N VAL A 134 -8.60 12.97 -25.90
CA VAL A 134 -8.21 14.36 -25.72
C VAL A 134 -7.24 14.77 -26.82
N GLU A 135 -7.54 15.87 -27.51
CA GLU A 135 -6.63 16.45 -28.53
C GLU A 135 -5.49 17.24 -27.88
N LEU A 136 -5.76 17.81 -26.70
CA LEU A 136 -4.81 18.48 -25.83
C LEU A 136 -4.92 17.89 -24.43
N LEU A 137 -3.78 17.55 -23.83
CA LEU A 137 -3.74 17.06 -22.45
C LEU A 137 -4.23 18.16 -21.50
N PRO A 138 -4.98 17.81 -20.44
CA PRO A 138 -5.34 18.78 -19.42
C PRO A 138 -4.07 19.37 -18.80
N SER A 139 -4.08 20.68 -18.57
CA SER A 139 -3.04 21.32 -17.75
C SER A 139 -3.32 20.97 -16.29
N ILE A 140 -2.39 20.26 -15.67
CA ILE A 140 -2.45 19.90 -14.25
C ILE A 140 -1.34 20.70 -13.57
N GLU A 141 -1.61 21.17 -12.36
CA GLU A 141 -0.56 21.71 -11.50
C GLU A 141 0.40 20.58 -11.12
N THR A 142 1.69 20.80 -11.39
CA THR A 142 2.76 19.84 -11.09
C THR A 142 3.85 20.58 -10.31
N PRO A 143 4.25 20.08 -9.13
CA PRO A 143 3.80 18.85 -8.48
C PRO A 143 2.33 18.90 -8.03
N LEU A 144 1.70 17.72 -7.98
CA LEU A 144 0.34 17.59 -7.48
C LEU A 144 0.35 17.81 -5.96
N HIS A 145 -0.34 18.84 -5.49
CA HIS A 145 -0.38 19.17 -4.08
C HIS A 145 -1.35 18.26 -3.34
N PHE A 146 -0.85 17.58 -2.31
CA PHE A 146 -1.65 16.77 -1.39
C PHE A 146 -2.02 17.62 -0.18
N SER A 147 -3.30 17.58 0.21
CA SER A 147 -3.70 18.11 1.51
C SER A 147 -3.15 17.24 2.65
N SER A 148 -3.07 17.82 3.85
CA SER A 148 -2.75 17.06 5.07
C SER A 148 -3.61 15.80 5.25
N GLU A 149 -4.89 15.82 4.87
CA GLU A 149 -5.79 14.64 4.92
C GLU A 149 -5.37 13.56 3.91
N GLN A 150 -5.00 13.96 2.69
CA GLN A 150 -4.52 13.04 1.66
C GLN A 150 -3.20 12.39 2.06
N GLU A 151 -2.31 13.16 2.68
CA GLU A 151 -1.06 12.65 3.26
C GLU A 151 -1.33 11.59 4.32
N GLU A 152 -2.17 11.91 5.31
CA GLU A 152 -2.51 10.99 6.40
C GLU A 152 -3.11 9.69 5.85
N MET A 153 -4.02 9.78 4.89
CA MET A 153 -4.62 8.59 4.26
C MET A 153 -3.58 7.74 3.52
N MET A 154 -2.60 8.33 2.84
CA MET A 154 -1.53 7.59 2.16
C MET A 154 -0.56 6.92 3.14
N VAL A 155 -0.19 7.62 4.22
CA VAL A 155 0.63 7.06 5.29
C VAL A 155 -0.08 5.87 5.92
N GLU A 156 -1.37 6.02 6.23
CA GLU A 156 -2.18 4.95 6.80
C GLU A 156 -2.36 3.79 5.82
N ALA A 157 -2.59 4.06 4.53
CA ALA A 157 -2.78 3.02 3.50
C ALA A 157 -1.57 2.09 3.36
N THR A 158 -0.36 2.64 3.48
CA THR A 158 0.90 1.90 3.35
C THR A 158 1.40 1.34 4.69
N PHE A 159 0.73 1.67 5.79
CA PHE A 159 1.16 1.28 7.13
C PHE A 159 1.27 -0.25 7.33
N PRO A 160 0.33 -1.08 6.86
CA PRO A 160 0.47 -2.54 6.95
C PRO A 160 1.70 -3.08 6.21
N ASP A 161 1.98 -2.59 5.00
CA ASP A 161 3.15 -3.02 4.22
C ASP A 161 4.46 -2.62 4.92
N ASN A 162 4.51 -1.42 5.50
CA ASN A 162 5.65 -0.97 6.30
C ASN A 162 5.88 -1.89 7.51
N LEU A 163 4.82 -2.29 8.21
CA LEU A 163 4.92 -3.24 9.33
C LEU A 163 5.40 -4.62 8.86
N MET A 164 4.86 -5.14 7.76
CA MET A 164 5.33 -6.41 7.18
C MET A 164 6.80 -6.36 6.78
N TYR A 165 7.24 -5.26 6.17
CA TYR A 165 8.63 -5.03 5.83
C TYR A 165 9.52 -5.11 7.08
N TYR A 166 9.16 -4.41 8.15
CA TYR A 166 9.94 -4.45 9.40
C TYR A 166 9.88 -5.80 10.12
N LEU A 167 8.76 -6.55 10.02
CA LEU A 167 8.68 -7.92 10.52
C LEU A 167 9.65 -8.83 9.79
N LYS A 168 9.66 -8.80 8.45
CA LYS A 168 10.57 -9.61 7.63
C LYS A 168 12.03 -9.22 7.84
N LEU A 169 12.31 -7.93 8.01
CA LEU A 169 13.67 -7.42 8.18
C LEU A 169 14.26 -7.76 9.56
N ASN A 170 13.50 -7.54 10.63
CA ASN A 170 14.03 -7.61 12.00
C ASN A 170 13.64 -8.89 12.75
N ASN A 171 12.57 -9.57 12.32
CA ASN A 171 11.96 -10.70 13.02
C ASN A 171 11.60 -11.84 12.05
N SER A 172 12.43 -12.07 11.03
CA SER A 172 12.15 -13.03 9.94
C SER A 172 11.74 -14.40 10.48
N PHE A 173 12.42 -14.89 11.52
CA PHE A 173 12.17 -16.20 12.14
C PHE A 173 10.73 -16.40 12.64
N LEU A 174 9.98 -15.32 12.93
CA LEU A 174 8.56 -15.38 13.32
C LEU A 174 7.63 -15.57 12.11
N VAL A 175 8.05 -15.15 10.92
CA VAL A 175 7.20 -15.02 9.73
C VAL A 175 7.68 -15.82 8.52
N ASP A 176 8.87 -16.44 8.56
CA ASP A 176 9.49 -17.18 7.44
C ASP A 176 8.63 -18.33 6.89
N LYS A 177 7.66 -18.82 7.67
CA LYS A 177 6.75 -19.91 7.30
C LYS A 177 5.33 -19.45 6.96
N ILE A 178 5.09 -18.14 6.96
CA ILE A 178 3.79 -17.54 6.69
C ILE A 178 3.87 -16.92 5.30
N ASP A 179 2.91 -17.24 4.44
CA ASP A 179 2.81 -16.59 3.14
C ASP A 179 2.39 -15.12 3.28
N ASP A 180 2.64 -14.33 2.24
CA ASP A 180 2.47 -12.88 2.28
C ASP A 180 1.02 -12.45 2.48
N ASP A 181 0.04 -13.16 1.93
CA ASP A 181 -1.38 -12.84 2.10
C ASP A 181 -1.81 -13.10 3.55
N THR A 182 -1.51 -14.30 4.08
CA THR A 182 -1.80 -14.63 5.48
C THR A 182 -1.14 -13.64 6.44
N LEU A 183 0.12 -13.27 6.19
CA LEU A 183 0.83 -12.30 7.01
C LEU A 183 0.20 -10.90 6.92
N TYR A 184 -0.18 -10.45 5.72
CA TYR A 184 -0.85 -9.17 5.54
C TYR A 184 -2.19 -9.12 6.29
N GLN A 185 -3.02 -10.16 6.19
CA GLN A 185 -4.29 -10.24 6.91
C GLN A 185 -4.09 -10.22 8.43
N LEU A 186 -3.07 -10.90 8.93
CA LEU A 186 -2.70 -10.85 10.35
C LEU A 186 -2.35 -9.43 10.78
N VAL A 187 -1.51 -8.73 10.01
CA VAL A 187 -1.09 -7.36 10.30
C VAL A 187 -2.30 -6.41 10.29
N VAL A 188 -3.11 -6.44 9.22
CA VAL A 188 -4.32 -5.62 9.07
C VAL A 188 -5.27 -5.80 10.25
N LYS A 189 -5.50 -7.05 10.67
CA LYS A 189 -6.35 -7.35 11.84
C LYS A 189 -5.74 -6.85 13.16
N SER A 190 -4.41 -6.88 13.28
CA SER A 190 -3.71 -6.56 14.53
C SER A 190 -3.57 -5.06 14.78
N ILE A 191 -3.58 -4.21 13.74
CA ILE A 191 -3.49 -2.76 13.92
C ILE A 191 -4.65 -2.19 14.76
N PRO A 192 -5.94 -2.42 14.45
CA PRO A 192 -7.03 -1.91 15.28
C PRO A 192 -7.02 -2.50 16.68
N GLU A 193 -6.63 -3.77 16.85
CA GLU A 193 -6.47 -4.40 18.16
C GLU A 193 -5.40 -3.69 18.99
N ALA A 194 -4.21 -3.42 18.42
CA ALA A 194 -3.13 -2.67 19.08
C ALA A 194 -3.59 -1.27 19.50
N ARG A 195 -4.39 -0.60 18.66
CA ARG A 195 -4.98 0.71 18.96
C ARG A 195 -5.93 0.67 20.16
N THR A 196 -6.59 -0.46 20.45
CA THR A 196 -7.39 -0.61 21.68
C THR A 196 -6.58 -0.58 22.97
N TYR A 197 -5.25 -0.80 22.87
CA TYR A 197 -4.27 -0.64 23.94
C TYR A 197 -3.58 0.72 23.92
N ASN A 198 -4.12 1.71 23.18
CA ASN A 198 -3.57 3.05 23.00
C ASN A 198 -2.20 3.10 22.30
N LEU A 199 -1.87 2.07 21.49
CA LEU A 199 -0.64 2.06 20.70
C LEU A 199 -0.86 2.80 19.38
N SER A 200 0.04 3.74 19.07
CA SER A 200 0.02 4.52 17.83
C SER A 200 1.35 4.52 17.08
N GLY A 201 2.47 4.31 17.77
CA GLY A 201 3.79 4.28 17.14
C GLY A 201 4.06 2.97 16.38
N THR A 202 4.73 3.07 15.22
CA THR A 202 5.12 1.92 14.38
C THR A 202 5.82 0.82 15.19
N ARG A 203 6.78 1.21 16.05
CA ARG A 203 7.54 0.26 16.89
C ARG A 203 6.64 -0.47 17.89
N ASP A 204 5.71 0.22 18.52
CA ASP A 204 4.84 -0.37 19.53
C ASP A 204 3.86 -1.36 18.89
N ILE A 205 3.26 -0.99 17.76
CA ILE A 205 2.36 -1.86 17.00
C ILE A 205 3.13 -3.06 16.45
N LEU A 206 4.35 -2.87 15.96
CA LEU A 206 5.23 -3.96 15.52
C LEU A 206 5.51 -4.95 16.67
N ASN A 207 5.90 -4.45 17.84
CA ASN A 207 6.13 -5.28 19.03
C ASN A 207 4.86 -6.04 19.45
N PHE A 208 3.69 -5.40 19.38
CA PHE A 208 2.42 -6.04 19.68
C PHE A 208 2.13 -7.20 18.71
N ILE A 209 2.39 -7.02 17.42
CA ILE A 209 2.26 -8.10 16.42
C ILE A 209 3.26 -9.23 16.70
N CYS A 210 4.50 -8.91 17.08
CA CYS A 210 5.48 -9.92 17.50
C CYS A 210 4.98 -10.75 18.69
N LEU A 211 4.37 -10.13 19.71
CA LEU A 211 3.77 -10.89 20.83
C LEU A 211 2.69 -11.85 20.34
N LYS A 212 1.81 -11.41 19.44
CA LYS A 212 0.77 -12.28 18.84
C LYS A 212 1.39 -13.48 18.12
N LEU A 213 2.46 -13.26 17.36
CA LEU A 213 3.16 -14.32 16.63
C LEU A 213 3.88 -15.31 17.56
N ILE A 214 4.43 -14.84 18.68
CA ILE A 214 5.13 -15.67 19.68
C ILE A 214 4.14 -16.50 20.49
N TYR A 215 3.06 -15.88 20.97
CA TYR A 215 2.07 -16.54 21.83
C TYR A 215 1.05 -17.38 21.05
N LYS A 216 0.77 -17.04 19.79
CA LYS A 216 -0.21 -17.72 18.93
C LYS A 216 -1.54 -17.91 19.67
N ASP A 217 -2.01 -19.15 19.77
CA ASP A 217 -3.28 -19.50 20.43
C ASP A 217 -3.31 -19.12 21.93
N LYS A 218 -2.14 -18.93 22.56
CA LYS A 218 -2.05 -18.53 23.96
C LYS A 218 -2.16 -17.03 24.19
N PHE A 219 -2.24 -16.23 23.12
CA PHE A 219 -2.24 -14.76 23.25
C PHE A 219 -3.38 -14.28 24.15
N GLU A 220 -4.59 -14.84 23.99
CA GLU A 220 -5.77 -14.47 24.77
C GLU A 220 -5.86 -15.18 26.12
N SER A 221 -5.20 -16.34 26.29
CA SER A 221 -5.39 -17.20 27.47
C SER A 221 -4.26 -17.12 28.49
N ASP A 222 -3.12 -16.51 28.16
CA ASP A 222 -2.00 -16.41 29.09
C ASP A 222 -2.22 -15.28 30.10
N ASP A 223 -2.49 -15.66 31.36
CA ASP A 223 -2.81 -14.72 32.44
C ASP A 223 -1.72 -13.66 32.67
N ASN A 224 -0.44 -14.04 32.49
CA ASN A 224 0.68 -13.12 32.68
C ASN A 224 0.73 -12.08 31.57
N LEU A 225 0.57 -12.48 30.31
CA LEU A 225 0.48 -11.56 29.17
C LEU A 225 -0.73 -10.64 29.31
N GLN A 226 -1.91 -11.18 29.63
CA GLN A 226 -3.12 -10.38 29.80
C GLN A 226 -2.97 -9.36 30.94
N TYR A 227 -2.33 -9.73 32.05
CA TYR A 227 -1.96 -8.77 33.09
C TYR A 227 -1.08 -7.63 32.55
N GLN A 228 -0.03 -7.94 31.79
CA GLN A 228 0.85 -6.91 31.20
C GLN A 228 0.09 -6.00 30.23
N LEU A 229 -0.78 -6.57 29.38
CA LEU A 229 -1.56 -5.82 28.39
C LEU A 229 -2.61 -4.90 29.05
N ILE A 230 -3.23 -5.30 30.16
CA ILE A 230 -4.12 -4.43 30.95
C ILE A 230 -3.32 -3.24 31.50
N HIS A 231 -2.13 -3.48 32.03
CA HIS A 231 -1.26 -2.42 32.55
C HIS A 231 -0.69 -1.49 31.46
N LEU A 232 -0.46 -2.02 30.25
CA LEU A 232 -0.14 -1.22 29.07
C LEU A 232 -1.30 -0.29 28.70
N LYS A 233 -2.53 -0.82 28.66
CA LYS A 233 -3.74 -0.05 28.35
C LYS A 233 -3.97 1.10 29.34
N ASP A 234 -3.73 0.83 30.62
CA ASP A 234 -3.79 1.80 31.73
C ASP A 234 -2.62 2.81 31.72
N LYS A 235 -1.70 2.73 30.74
CA LYS A 235 -0.47 3.53 30.65
C LYS A 235 0.46 3.38 31.86
N LYS A 236 0.35 2.26 32.59
CA LYS A 236 1.24 1.92 33.71
C LYS A 236 2.55 1.31 33.19
N PHE A 237 2.49 0.59 32.08
CA PHE A 237 3.66 0.05 31.37
C PHE A 237 3.76 0.61 29.95
N THR A 238 4.98 0.67 29.43
CA THR A 238 5.25 0.87 28.00
C THR A 238 5.33 -0.47 27.27
N MET A 239 5.21 -0.46 25.95
CA MET A 239 5.30 -1.68 25.15
C MET A 239 6.66 -2.37 25.30
N ASP A 240 7.75 -1.60 25.37
CA ASP A 240 9.09 -2.14 25.63
C ASP A 240 9.19 -2.84 27.00
N GLN A 241 8.53 -2.31 28.04
CA GLN A 241 8.47 -2.96 29.36
C GLN A 241 7.70 -4.27 29.30
N VAL A 242 6.56 -4.30 28.60
CA VAL A 242 5.79 -5.54 28.40
C VAL A 242 6.64 -6.60 27.71
N MET A 243 7.32 -6.24 26.61
CA MET A 243 8.21 -7.15 25.89
C MET A 243 9.27 -7.75 26.81
N ASN A 244 9.97 -6.92 27.59
CA ASN A 244 11.01 -7.38 28.51
C ASN A 244 10.46 -8.32 29.60
N ASN A 245 9.34 -7.96 30.23
CA ASN A 245 8.73 -8.74 31.31
C ASN A 245 8.25 -10.12 30.84
N VAL A 246 7.81 -10.20 29.59
CA VAL A 246 7.32 -11.42 28.96
C VAL A 246 8.48 -12.31 28.50
N MET A 247 9.49 -11.73 27.85
CA MET A 247 10.64 -12.50 27.34
C MET A 247 11.54 -13.02 28.47
N ALA A 248 11.73 -12.26 29.54
CA ALA A 248 12.56 -12.65 30.69
C ALA A 248 12.05 -13.89 31.46
N LYS A 249 10.82 -14.35 31.20
CA LYS A 249 10.26 -15.59 31.78
C LYS A 249 10.32 -16.80 30.82
N THR A 250 10.73 -16.59 29.57
CA THR A 250 10.80 -17.65 28.56
C THR A 250 12.18 -18.32 28.51
N GLU A 251 13.16 -17.79 29.27
CA GLU A 251 14.45 -18.42 29.61
C GLU A 251 14.35 -19.24 30.91
#